data_AF-A0A1B8P677-F1
#
_entry.id   AF-A0A1B8P677-F1
#
_cell.length_a   1.000
_cell.length_b   1.000
_cell.length_c   1.000
_cell.angle_alpha   90.00
_cell.angle_beta   90.00
_cell.angle_gamma   90.00
#
_symmetry.space_group_name_H-M   'P 1'
#
loop_
_entity.id
_entity.type
_entity.pdbx_description
1 polymer ?
#
loop_
_entity_poly.entity_id
_entity_poly.type
_entity_poly.pdbx_seq_one_letter_code
_entity_poly.pdbx_strand_id
1 'polypeptide(L)'
;MNEQQAGGRLPSMGEVGAVMVGFIAIMFLFINVFELPIQLALFTSWFLVMALGVKLKLSYETMQKGLIDGIHNGMEAVLVLITVGR
;
A
#
# COMPACT_ATOMS: atom_id res chain seq x y z
N MET A 1 -19.01 16.20 -14.46
CA MET A 1 -18.15 15.84 -13.33
C MET A 1 -19.08 15.35 -12.23
N ASN A 2 -19.25 14.03 -12.07
CA ASN A 2 -20.08 13.45 -11.01
C ASN A 2 -19.24 12.42 -10.26
N GLU A 3 -18.91 12.75 -9.02
CA GLU A 3 -18.01 12.04 -8.10
C GLU A 3 -18.69 10.92 -7.31
N GLN A 4 -19.72 10.27 -7.82
CA GLN A 4 -20.39 9.22 -7.04
C GLN A 4 -20.83 8.07 -7.94
N GLN A 5 -20.18 6.91 -7.78
CA GLN A 5 -20.83 5.60 -7.54
C GLN A 5 -19.83 4.44 -7.74
N ALA A 6 -19.24 3.99 -6.65
CA ALA A 6 -18.97 2.57 -6.47
C ALA A 6 -19.52 2.21 -5.09
N GLY A 7 -20.66 1.52 -5.04
CA GLY A 7 -21.22 0.94 -3.84
C GLY A 7 -20.34 -0.21 -3.33
N GLY A 8 -19.15 0.11 -2.85
CA GLY A 8 -18.18 -0.82 -2.30
C GLY A 8 -18.21 -0.75 -0.78
N ARG A 9 -18.51 -1.88 -0.14
CA ARG A 9 -18.47 -2.12 1.30
C ARG A 9 -17.24 -1.42 1.94
N LEU A 10 -17.44 -0.65 3.01
CA LEU A 10 -16.33 -0.11 3.80
C LEU A 10 -15.42 -1.28 4.22
N PRO A 11 -14.11 -1.21 3.96
CA PRO A 11 -13.20 -2.27 4.37
C PRO A 11 -13.33 -2.44 5.87
N SER A 12 -13.57 -3.68 6.29
CA SER A 12 -13.68 -4.02 7.70
C SER A 12 -12.35 -3.74 8.40
N MET A 13 -12.38 -3.36 9.67
CA MET A 13 -11.17 -3.10 10.45
C MET A 13 -10.21 -4.30 10.46
N GLY A 14 -10.75 -5.52 10.31
CA GLY A 14 -9.96 -6.74 10.13
C GLY A 14 -9.24 -6.84 8.79
N GLU A 15 -9.79 -6.30 7.70
CA GLU A 15 -9.15 -6.27 6.37
C GLU A 15 -7.99 -5.26 6.36
N VAL A 16 -8.17 -4.10 7.01
CA VAL A 16 -7.11 -3.11 7.23
C VAL A 16 -5.99 -3.71 8.08
N GLY A 17 -6.33 -4.40 9.18
CA GLY A 17 -5.37 -5.10 10.02
C GLY A 17 -4.59 -6.19 9.27
N ALA A 18 -5.26 -6.96 8.40
CA ALA A 18 -4.61 -7.98 7.59
C ALA A 18 -3.58 -7.39 6.61
N VAL A 19 -3.89 -6.24 5.99
CA VAL A 19 -2.94 -5.53 5.12
C VAL A 19 -1.75 -4.98 5.91
N MET A 20 -1.98 -4.38 7.09
CA MET A 20 -0.90 -3.90 7.94
C MET A 20 0.05 -5.03 8.38
N VAL A 21 -0.49 -6.15 8.85
CA VAL A 21 0.30 -7.31 9.26
C VAL A 21 1.05 -7.91 8.07
N GLY A 22 0.41 -8.02 6.91
CA GLY A 22 1.04 -8.50 5.67
C GLY A 22 2.20 -7.61 5.22
N PHE A 23 2.04 -6.30 5.29
CA PHE A 23 3.08 -5.33 4.98
C PHE A 23 4.31 -5.49 5.89
N ILE A 24 4.08 -5.54 7.21
CA ILE A 24 5.15 -5.71 8.20
C ILE A 24 5.86 -7.05 8.01
N ALA A 25 5.12 -8.13 7.77
CA ALA A 25 5.71 -9.46 7.53
C ALA A 25 6.61 -9.47 6.30
N ILE A 26 6.19 -8.83 5.19
CA ILE A 26 7.03 -8.71 3.98
C ILE A 26 8.26 -7.86 4.23
N MET A 27 8.10 -6.69 4.88
CA MET A 27 9.23 -5.82 5.22
C MET A 27 10.26 -6.58 6.05
N PHE A 28 9.81 -7.32 7.06
CA PHE A 28 10.69 -8.13 7.90
C PHE A 28 11.38 -9.25 7.11
N LEU A 29 10.63 -9.96 6.26
CA LEU A 29 11.19 -11.02 5.42
C LEU A 29 12.28 -10.48 4.49
N PHE A 30 12.02 -9.35 3.82
CA PHE A 30 12.96 -8.75 2.88
C PHE A 30 14.20 -8.17 3.53
N ILE A 31 14.05 -7.54 4.70
CA ILE A 31 15.16 -6.93 5.43
C ILE A 31 16.02 -8.01 6.11
N ASN A 32 15.38 -8.99 6.77
CA ASN A 32 16.07 -9.90 7.69
C ASN A 32 16.44 -11.26 7.07
N VAL A 33 15.65 -11.75 6.10
CA VAL A 33 15.92 -13.05 5.46
C VAL A 33 16.64 -12.87 4.13
N PHE A 34 16.21 -11.89 3.34
CA PHE A 34 16.73 -11.71 1.98
C PHE A 34 17.84 -10.67 1.85
N GLU A 35 18.06 -9.81 2.86
CA GLU A 35 18.99 -8.66 2.82
C GLU A 35 18.87 -7.82 1.53
N LEU A 36 17.66 -7.78 0.97
CA LEU A 36 17.41 -7.15 -0.32
C LEU A 36 17.18 -5.64 -0.16
N PRO A 37 17.55 -4.83 -1.16
CA PRO A 37 17.30 -3.40 -1.15
C PRO A 37 15.81 -3.09 -0.96
N ILE A 38 15.54 -2.01 -0.20
CA ILE A 38 14.18 -1.65 0.24
C ILE A 38 13.21 -1.40 -0.92
N GLN A 39 13.73 -1.02 -2.10
CA GLN A 39 12.93 -0.87 -3.33
C GLN A 39 12.25 -2.18 -3.75
N LEU A 40 12.92 -3.32 -3.62
CA LEU A 40 12.33 -4.62 -3.98
C LEU A 40 11.27 -5.04 -2.96
N ALA A 41 11.43 -4.64 -1.71
CA ALA A 41 10.45 -4.88 -0.66
C ALA A 41 9.18 -4.05 -0.89
N LEU A 42 9.32 -2.78 -1.29
CA LEU A 42 8.20 -1.95 -1.73
C LEU A 42 7.51 -2.50 -2.99
N PHE A 43 8.30 -3.00 -3.95
CA PHE A 43 7.76 -3.64 -5.15
C PHE A 43 6.97 -4.91 -4.83
N THR A 44 7.48 -5.74 -3.91
CA THR A 44 6.80 -6.96 -3.47
C THR A 44 5.56 -6.65 -2.62
N SER A 45 5.63 -5.61 -1.80
CA SER A 45 4.47 -5.10 -1.06
C SER A 45 3.32 -4.72 -2.01
N TRP A 46 3.61 -4.11 -3.15
CA TRP A 46 2.59 -3.82 -4.17
C TRP A 46 1.95 -5.12 -4.68
N PHE A 47 2.75 -6.15 -5.01
CA PHE A 47 2.20 -7.45 -5.40
C PHE A 47 1.34 -8.10 -4.31
N LEU A 48 1.70 -7.95 -3.03
CA LEU A 48 0.91 -8.45 -1.91
C LEU A 48 -0.44 -7.73 -1.82
N VAL A 49 -0.44 -6.39 -1.84
CA VAL A 49 -1.67 -5.58 -1.79
C VAL A 49 -2.58 -5.95 -2.95
N MET A 50 -2.01 -6.16 -4.14
CA MET A 50 -2.75 -6.61 -5.33
C MET A 50 -3.37 -8.00 -5.14
N ALA A 51 -2.59 -8.96 -4.63
CA ALA A 51 -3.06 -10.32 -4.37
C ALA A 51 -4.16 -10.36 -3.29
N LEU A 52 -4.01 -9.55 -2.23
CA LEU A 52 -5.01 -9.40 -1.17
C LEU A 52 -6.28 -8.73 -1.71
N GLY A 53 -6.17 -7.68 -2.52
CA GLY A 53 -7.31 -7.00 -3.12
C GLY A 53 -8.11 -7.88 -4.08
N VAL A 54 -7.45 -8.75 -4.85
CA VAL A 54 -8.13 -9.77 -5.67
C VAL A 54 -8.89 -10.76 -4.79
N LYS A 55 -8.31 -11.23 -3.68
CA LYS A 55 -9.00 -12.11 -2.73
C LYS A 55 -10.19 -11.43 -2.04
N LEU A 56 -10.14 -10.11 -1.86
CA LEU A 56 -11.18 -9.31 -1.22
C LEU A 56 -12.26 -8.82 -2.20
N LYS A 57 -12.16 -9.14 -3.49
CA LYS A 57 -13.04 -8.64 -4.58
C LYS A 57 -13.13 -7.11 -4.62
N LEU A 58 -12.09 -6.40 -4.20
CA LEU A 58 -12.03 -4.96 -4.44
C LEU A 58 -11.85 -4.68 -5.93
N SER A 59 -12.44 -3.59 -6.40
CA SER A 59 -12.23 -3.14 -7.77
C SER A 59 -10.74 -2.80 -7.96
N TYR A 60 -10.16 -3.35 -9.03
CA TYR A 60 -8.78 -3.08 -9.41
C TYR A 60 -8.51 -1.57 -9.53
N GLU A 61 -9.46 -0.81 -10.07
CA GLU A 61 -9.36 0.65 -10.19
C GLU A 61 -9.17 1.34 -8.83
N THR A 62 -9.95 0.95 -7.83
CA THR A 62 -9.87 1.54 -6.49
C THR A 62 -8.54 1.22 -5.82
N MET A 63 -8.06 0.00 -6.02
CA MET A 63 -6.79 -0.45 -5.44
C MET A 63 -5.59 0.22 -6.12
N GLN A 64 -5.61 0.33 -7.46
CA GLN A 64 -4.58 1.04 -8.21
C GLN A 64 -4.55 2.53 -7.83
N LYS A 65 -5.71 3.17 -7.73
CA LYS A 65 -5.82 4.57 -7.32
C LYS A 65 -5.29 4.79 -5.90
N GLY A 66 -5.69 3.95 -4.93
CA GLY A 66 -5.20 4.04 -3.56
C GLY A 66 -3.69 3.80 -3.43
N LEU A 67 -3.11 2.93 -4.25
CA LEU A 67 -1.66 2.73 -4.31
C LEU A 67 -0.93 3.95 -4.86
N ILE A 68 -1.42 4.54 -5.95
CA ILE A 68 -0.85 5.76 -6.54
C ILE A 68 -0.93 6.92 -5.54
N ASP A 69 -2.09 7.12 -4.92
CA ASP A 69 -2.29 8.16 -3.91
C ASP A 69 -1.37 7.93 -2.69
N GLY A 70 -1.17 6.69 -2.27
CA GLY A 70 -0.25 6.33 -1.19
C GLY A 70 1.21 6.66 -1.50
N ILE A 71 1.68 6.33 -2.71
CA ILE A 71 3.04 6.69 -3.17
C ILE A 71 3.18 8.20 -3.26
N HIS A 72 2.18 8.91 -3.79
CA HIS A 72 2.22 10.36 -3.95
C HIS A 72 2.32 11.06 -2.58
N ASN A 73 1.46 10.69 -1.63
CA ASN A 73 1.49 11.21 -0.27
C ASN A 73 2.80 10.84 0.46
N GLY A 74 3.29 9.62 0.27
CA GLY A 74 4.58 9.19 0.83
C GLY A 74 5.75 10.02 0.28
N MET A 75 5.76 10.29 -1.03
CA MET A 75 6.76 11.14 -1.66
C MET A 75 6.67 12.58 -1.17
N GLU A 76 5.47 13.16 -1.04
CA GLU A 76 5.32 14.50 -0.45
C GLU A 76 5.87 14.57 0.97
N ALA A 77 5.57 13.58 1.81
CA ALA A 77 6.10 13.52 3.18
C ALA A 77 7.63 13.44 3.22
N VAL A 78 8.23 12.62 2.34
CA VAL A 78 9.70 12.54 2.21
C VAL A 78 10.28 13.87 1.73
N LEU A 79 9.66 14.52 0.74
CA LEU A 79 10.08 15.82 0.23
C LEU A 79 10.03 16.90 1.32
N VAL A 80 8.99 16.91 2.15
CA VAL A 80 8.92 17.82 3.31
C VAL A 80 10.03 17.51 4.31
N LEU A 81 10.27 16.25 4.64
CA LEU A 81 11.32 15.85 5.59
C LEU A 81 12.73 16.26 5.12
N ILE A 82 13.06 16.08 3.83
CA ILE A 82 14.37 16.52 3.32
C ILE A 82 14.50 18.03 3.21
N THR A 83 13.38 18.74 3.01
CA THR A 83 13.36 20.20 2.83
C THR A 83 13.40 20.94 4.17
N VAL A 84 12.70 20.43 5.19
CA VAL A 84 12.59 21.05 6.52
C VAL A 84 13.57 20.44 7.52
N GLY A 85 14.06 19.21 7.29
CA GLY A 85 15.04 18.52 8.14
C GLY A 85 16.49 19.01 7.99
N ARG A 86 16.67 20.23 7.45
CA ARG A 86 17.93 20.96 7.35
C ARG A 86 17.94 22.10 8.36
#